data_AF-A0A6C0TZL0-F1
#
_entry.id   AF-A0A6C0TZL0-F1
#
_cell.length_a   1.000
_cell.length_b   1.000
_cell.length_c   1.000
_cell.angle_alpha   90.00
_cell.angle_beta   90.00
_cell.angle_gamma   90.00
#
_symmetry.space_group_name_H-M   'P 1'
#
loop_
_entity.id
_entity.type
_entity.pdbx_description
1 polymer ?
#
loop_
_entity_poly.entity_id
_entity_poly.type
_entity_poly.pdbx_seq_one_letter_code
_entity_poly.pdbx_strand_id
1 'polypeptide(L)'
;MNRAPTTPIRTTYGIACFLVAMLVLPLVSQAETSLKQVEGLWAYTGLTSSGGQSMPLTGIFLFRDGAFIQQAVFNGEPYFKQGAMAHSGPYSAIEGGVHLVAEQTLSLSPADPLSSHGVTEHDLDVTRVDDGLTLVFGSGTVQTLRRIGDASDATIVALEDGMMALVDDHFIVVSGDDSYAVTGYGRYHQAGERYFIDVIRWVETDGKETVSARSAVITAHFDGKSLRLPGGRVLKVDK
;
A
#
# COMPACT_ATOMS: atom_id res chain seq x y z
N MET A 1 -76.23 26.12 59.97
CA MET A 1 -76.62 25.32 58.79
C MET A 1 -75.36 24.88 58.05
N ASN A 2 -75.15 23.55 58.07
CA ASN A 2 -74.30 22.68 57.27
C ASN A 2 -73.11 23.27 56.47
N ARG A 3 -71.90 23.03 57.00
CA ARG A 3 -70.66 22.92 56.21
C ARG A 3 -70.64 21.55 55.52
N ALA A 4 -70.33 21.53 54.21
CA ALA A 4 -69.90 20.34 53.49
C ALA A 4 -68.42 20.51 53.08
N PRO A 5 -67.56 19.49 53.22
CA PRO A 5 -66.14 19.59 52.91
C PRO A 5 -65.85 19.33 51.42
N THR A 6 -64.94 20.12 50.87
CA THR A 6 -64.33 19.96 49.54
C THR A 6 -63.12 19.02 49.59
N THR A 7 -63.13 18.03 48.70
CA THR A 7 -62.08 17.01 48.51
C THR A 7 -60.82 17.61 47.85
N PRO A 8 -59.59 17.21 48.24
CA PRO A 8 -58.36 17.69 47.62
C PRO A 8 -57.97 16.87 46.38
N ILE A 9 -57.56 17.54 45.30
CA ILE A 9 -56.91 16.92 44.14
C ILE A 9 -55.39 16.94 44.38
N ARG A 10 -54.78 15.75 44.46
CA ARG A 10 -53.33 15.55 44.48
C ARG A 10 -52.79 15.63 43.05
N THR A 11 -51.91 16.59 42.78
CA THR A 11 -51.13 16.63 41.54
C THR A 11 -49.74 16.06 41.81
N THR A 12 -49.43 14.94 41.18
CA THR A 12 -48.16 14.24 41.21
C THR A 12 -47.15 15.02 40.35
N TYR A 13 -46.06 15.53 40.94
CA TYR A 13 -44.94 16.08 40.18
C TYR A 13 -43.95 14.94 39.85
N GLY A 14 -43.97 14.53 38.58
CA GLY A 14 -42.96 13.65 38.00
C GLY A 14 -41.70 14.42 37.63
N ILE A 15 -40.55 13.83 37.98
CA ILE A 15 -39.19 14.28 37.71
C ILE A 15 -38.91 14.30 36.20
N ALA A 16 -38.22 15.33 35.71
CA ALA A 16 -37.49 15.26 34.45
C ALA A 16 -36.12 15.96 34.58
N CYS A 17 -35.12 15.22 35.06
CA CYS A 17 -33.72 15.56 34.85
C CYS A 17 -33.40 15.35 33.37
N PHE A 18 -33.23 16.43 32.61
CA PHE A 18 -32.64 16.38 31.28
C PHE A 18 -31.14 16.09 31.41
N LEU A 19 -30.77 14.84 31.19
CA LEU A 19 -29.38 14.40 31.06
C LEU A 19 -28.96 14.65 29.60
N VAL A 20 -28.34 15.81 29.35
CA VAL A 20 -27.70 16.10 28.06
C VAL A 20 -26.35 15.38 28.05
N ALA A 21 -26.36 14.08 27.72
CA ALA A 21 -25.17 13.38 27.29
C ALA A 21 -24.96 13.70 25.80
N MET A 22 -24.20 14.74 25.50
CA MET A 22 -23.76 14.97 24.12
C MET A 22 -22.88 13.80 23.68
N LEU A 23 -23.41 13.04 22.71
CA LEU A 23 -22.72 12.05 21.89
C LEU A 23 -21.52 12.71 21.19
N VAL A 24 -20.36 12.68 21.82
CA VAL A 24 -19.09 12.69 21.10
C VAL A 24 -18.77 11.23 20.86
N LEU A 25 -18.83 10.76 19.60
CA LEU A 25 -18.11 9.60 19.02
C LEU A 25 -18.81 9.16 17.71
N PRO A 26 -18.34 9.64 16.55
CA PRO A 26 -18.22 8.69 15.43
C PRO A 26 -16.91 8.81 14.60
N LEU A 27 -16.04 9.79 14.85
CA LEU A 27 -14.84 10.00 14.01
C LEU A 27 -13.80 8.87 14.10
N VAL A 28 -13.63 8.25 15.28
CA VAL A 28 -12.67 7.14 15.44
C VAL A 28 -13.12 5.89 14.68
N SER A 29 -14.43 5.70 14.47
CA SER A 29 -14.97 4.52 13.79
C SER A 29 -14.68 4.51 12.28
N GLN A 30 -14.58 5.68 11.64
CA GLN A 30 -14.41 5.76 10.19
C GLN A 30 -12.93 5.59 9.79
N ALA A 31 -12.01 6.21 10.54
CA ALA A 31 -10.57 6.10 10.29
C ALA A 31 -10.05 4.65 10.40
N GLU A 32 -10.46 3.90 11.44
CA GLU A 32 -10.12 2.48 11.54
C GLU A 32 -10.72 1.63 10.41
N THR A 33 -11.85 2.06 9.84
CA THR A 33 -12.50 1.34 8.75
C THR A 33 -11.69 1.44 7.47
N SER A 34 -11.16 2.63 7.13
CA SER A 34 -10.36 2.82 5.92
C SER A 34 -9.05 2.01 5.91
N LEU A 35 -8.35 1.93 7.06
CA LEU A 35 -7.13 1.12 7.17
C LEU A 35 -7.43 -0.36 6.95
N LYS A 36 -8.44 -0.89 7.64
CA LYS A 36 -8.89 -2.28 7.49
C LYS A 36 -9.36 -2.59 6.06
N GLN A 37 -9.89 -1.60 5.35
CA GLN A 37 -10.31 -1.78 3.95
C GLN A 37 -9.12 -2.01 3.02
N VAL A 38 -8.04 -1.24 3.16
CA VAL A 38 -6.86 -1.36 2.28
C VAL A 38 -5.94 -2.52 2.65
N GLU A 39 -5.95 -3.01 3.90
CA GLU A 39 -5.03 -4.07 4.33
C GLU A 39 -5.12 -5.35 3.49
N GLY A 40 -3.95 -5.79 3.04
CA GLY A 40 -3.77 -7.01 2.27
C GLY A 40 -2.67 -6.90 1.21
N LEU A 41 -2.47 -8.02 0.53
CA LEU A 41 -1.68 -8.09 -0.69
C LEU A 41 -2.62 -8.09 -1.90
N TRP A 42 -2.37 -7.18 -2.82
CA TRP A 42 -3.26 -6.90 -3.94
C TRP A 42 -2.50 -6.99 -5.27
N ALA A 43 -3.11 -7.60 -6.28
CA ALA A 43 -2.61 -7.61 -7.65
C ALA A 43 -3.36 -6.58 -8.50
N TYR A 44 -2.65 -5.89 -9.39
CA TYR A 44 -3.29 -4.98 -10.34
C TYR A 44 -4.23 -5.71 -11.29
N THR A 45 -5.43 -5.15 -11.44
CA THR A 45 -6.38 -5.50 -12.50
C THR A 45 -6.55 -4.37 -13.51
N GLY A 46 -6.18 -3.14 -13.16
CA GLY A 46 -6.22 -2.02 -14.08
C GLY A 46 -5.65 -0.73 -13.50
N LEU A 47 -5.18 0.14 -14.38
CA LEU A 47 -4.79 1.52 -14.09
C LEU A 47 -5.42 2.41 -15.16
N THR A 48 -6.08 3.48 -14.73
CA THR A 48 -6.67 4.49 -15.61
C THR A 48 -6.08 5.85 -15.23
N SER A 49 -5.52 6.57 -16.20
CA SER A 49 -4.99 7.92 -15.97
C SER A 49 -6.11 8.91 -15.65
N SER A 50 -5.74 10.09 -15.16
CA SER A 50 -6.68 11.20 -14.95
C SER A 50 -7.45 11.63 -16.21
N GLY A 51 -6.89 11.38 -17.40
CA GLY A 51 -7.54 11.60 -18.69
C GLY A 51 -8.51 10.49 -19.12
N GLY A 52 -8.74 9.47 -18.27
CA GLY A 52 -9.58 8.32 -18.58
C GLY A 52 -8.91 7.27 -19.48
N GLN A 53 -7.60 7.37 -19.72
CA GLN A 53 -6.88 6.41 -20.55
C GLN A 53 -6.47 5.19 -19.73
N SER A 54 -6.86 4.00 -20.21
CA SER A 54 -6.35 2.74 -19.65
C SER A 54 -4.87 2.55 -19.95
N MET A 55 -4.10 2.21 -18.91
CA MET A 55 -2.66 1.99 -18.97
C MET A 55 -2.36 0.57 -18.47
N PRO A 56 -2.26 -0.42 -19.37
CA PRO A 56 -2.11 -1.81 -18.96
C PRO A 56 -0.76 -2.03 -18.29
N LEU A 57 -0.79 -2.62 -17.11
CA LEU A 57 0.40 -2.96 -16.34
C LEU A 57 0.20 -4.25 -15.56
N THR A 58 1.27 -4.80 -15.02
CA THR A 58 1.23 -5.94 -14.08
C THR A 58 2.06 -5.57 -12.86
N GLY A 59 1.50 -5.76 -11.67
CA GLY A 59 2.12 -5.33 -10.43
C GLY A 59 1.40 -5.88 -9.22
N ILE A 60 1.94 -5.56 -8.05
CA ILE A 60 1.30 -5.80 -6.75
C ILE A 60 1.40 -4.56 -5.85
N PHE A 61 0.53 -4.51 -4.87
CA PHE A 61 0.45 -3.46 -3.86
C PHE A 61 0.19 -4.12 -2.51
N LEU A 62 1.11 -3.95 -1.56
CA LEU A 62 0.98 -4.38 -0.18
C LEU A 62 0.60 -3.18 0.70
N PHE A 63 -0.42 -3.36 1.54
CA PHE A 63 -0.74 -2.49 2.67
C PHE A 63 -0.76 -3.32 3.94
N ARG A 64 0.14 -3.03 4.89
CA ARG A 64 0.16 -3.72 6.18
C ARG A 64 0.95 -2.96 7.23
N ASP A 65 0.48 -2.99 8.49
CA ASP A 65 1.17 -2.43 9.66
C ASP A 65 1.61 -0.97 9.50
N GLY A 66 0.78 -0.16 8.84
CA GLY A 66 1.06 1.25 8.57
C GLY A 66 2.12 1.50 7.49
N ALA A 67 2.63 0.46 6.82
CA ALA A 67 3.54 0.56 5.68
C ALA A 67 2.91 0.05 4.38
N PHE A 68 3.35 0.62 3.26
CA PHE A 68 2.94 0.18 1.95
C PHE A 68 4.12 -0.02 1.02
N ILE A 69 3.99 -0.98 0.11
CA ILE A 69 4.96 -1.24 -0.96
C ILE A 69 4.19 -1.51 -2.25
N GLN A 70 4.47 -0.73 -3.28
CA GLN A 70 3.82 -0.81 -4.58
C GLN A 70 4.87 -1.04 -5.65
N GLN A 71 4.64 -2.04 -6.49
CA GLN A 71 5.46 -2.27 -7.67
C GLN A 71 4.57 -2.58 -8.86
N ALA A 72 4.83 -1.93 -10.00
CA ALA A 72 4.19 -2.26 -11.26
C ALA A 72 5.11 -2.02 -12.45
N VAL A 73 4.97 -2.85 -13.50
CA VAL A 73 5.63 -2.66 -14.80
C VAL A 73 4.57 -2.59 -15.89
N PHE A 74 4.69 -1.63 -16.80
CA PHE A 74 3.80 -1.51 -17.95
C PHE A 74 3.86 -2.76 -18.84
N ASN A 75 2.72 -3.11 -19.42
CA ASN A 75 2.62 -4.21 -20.36
C ASN A 75 2.95 -3.71 -21.76
N GLY A 76 3.76 -4.49 -22.48
CA GLY A 76 4.09 -4.20 -23.87
C GLY A 76 5.21 -5.09 -24.38
N GLU A 77 5.40 -5.07 -25.70
CA GLU A 77 6.51 -5.72 -26.37
C GLU A 77 7.33 -4.71 -27.19
N PRO A 78 8.67 -4.78 -27.15
CA PRO A 78 9.45 -5.74 -26.37
C PRO A 78 9.46 -5.39 -24.87
N TYR A 79 9.41 -6.43 -24.02
CA TYR A 79 9.33 -6.24 -22.56
C TYR A 79 10.48 -5.42 -21.97
N PHE A 80 11.70 -5.57 -22.49
CA PHE A 80 12.88 -4.84 -21.99
C PHE A 80 12.83 -3.32 -22.24
N LYS A 81 11.81 -2.83 -22.95
CA LYS A 81 11.55 -1.40 -23.16
C LYS A 81 10.43 -0.83 -22.28
N GLN A 82 9.83 -1.64 -21.42
CA GLN A 82 8.71 -1.19 -20.60
C GLN A 82 9.21 -0.48 -19.35
N GLY A 83 8.52 0.60 -18.99
CA GLY A 83 8.79 1.32 -17.75
C GLY A 83 8.15 0.66 -16.53
N ALA A 84 8.62 1.02 -15.35
CA ALA A 84 8.08 0.61 -14.06
C ALA A 84 7.79 1.82 -13.17
N MET A 85 6.80 1.66 -12.31
CA MET A 85 6.47 2.56 -11.22
C MET A 85 6.59 1.79 -9.92
N ALA A 86 7.29 2.37 -8.95
CA ALA A 86 7.50 1.75 -7.67
C ALA A 86 7.47 2.79 -6.56
N HIS A 87 6.74 2.47 -5.48
CA HIS A 87 6.60 3.33 -4.32
C HIS A 87 6.70 2.54 -3.03
N SER A 88 7.27 3.14 -2.00
CA SER A 88 7.23 2.60 -0.63
C SER A 88 7.22 3.72 0.39
N GLY A 89 6.64 3.45 1.56
CA GLY A 89 6.60 4.38 2.68
C GLY A 89 5.45 4.09 3.63
N PRO A 90 5.19 4.98 4.60
CA PRO A 90 4.08 4.81 5.53
C PRO A 90 2.73 5.24 4.93
N TYR A 91 1.65 4.71 5.49
CA TYR A 91 0.29 5.16 5.23
C TYR A 91 -0.50 5.35 6.52
N SER A 92 -1.49 6.23 6.47
CA SER A 92 -2.38 6.53 7.59
C SER A 92 -3.82 6.73 7.13
N ALA A 93 -4.76 6.68 8.08
CA ALA A 93 -6.16 6.88 7.77
C ALA A 93 -6.47 8.37 7.57
N ILE A 94 -7.33 8.67 6.60
CA ILE A 94 -7.99 9.96 6.46
C ILE A 94 -9.50 9.75 6.32
N GLU A 95 -10.28 10.84 6.33
CA GLU A 95 -11.71 10.77 6.05
C GLU A 95 -11.93 10.20 4.63
N GLY A 96 -12.67 9.09 4.52
CA GLY A 96 -12.99 8.47 3.23
C GLY A 96 -11.88 7.63 2.59
N GLY A 97 -10.69 7.54 3.19
CA GLY A 97 -9.56 6.94 2.50
C GLY A 97 -8.28 6.77 3.30
N VAL A 98 -7.14 6.77 2.59
CA VAL A 98 -5.80 6.69 3.17
C VAL A 98 -4.89 7.78 2.61
N HIS A 99 -3.99 8.27 3.46
CA HIS A 99 -2.90 9.15 3.09
C HIS A 99 -1.61 8.33 3.00
N LEU A 100 -0.94 8.39 1.86
CA LEU A 100 0.35 7.76 1.62
C LEU A 100 1.45 8.82 1.64
N VAL A 101 2.52 8.53 2.37
CA VAL A 101 3.80 9.24 2.23
C VAL A 101 4.74 8.30 1.50
N ALA A 102 4.92 8.47 0.19
CA ALA A 102 5.85 7.68 -0.59
C ALA A 102 7.26 8.26 -0.42
N GLU A 103 7.99 7.71 0.56
CA GLU A 103 9.39 8.07 0.83
C GLU A 103 10.31 7.69 -0.33
N GLN A 104 9.94 6.65 -1.07
CA GLN A 104 10.53 6.32 -2.37
C GLN A 104 9.46 6.43 -3.45
N THR A 105 9.78 7.21 -4.48
CA THR A 105 8.97 7.37 -5.69
C THR A 105 9.85 7.21 -6.90
N LEU A 106 9.87 5.98 -7.44
CA LEU A 106 10.77 5.58 -8.50
C LEU A 106 9.99 5.36 -9.80
N SER A 107 10.41 6.07 -10.85
CA SER A 107 10.01 5.77 -12.21
C SER A 107 11.24 5.31 -12.99
N LEU A 108 11.21 4.06 -13.45
CA LEU A 108 12.30 3.44 -14.18
C LEU A 108 11.85 3.27 -15.63
N SER A 109 12.59 3.85 -16.56
CA SER A 109 12.34 3.74 -18.00
C SER A 109 13.65 3.35 -18.69
N PRO A 110 13.64 2.45 -19.68
CA PRO A 110 14.80 2.24 -20.54
C PRO A 110 15.07 3.41 -21.50
N ALA A 111 14.10 4.31 -21.71
CA ALA A 111 14.20 5.44 -22.62
C ALA A 111 14.59 6.75 -21.92
N ASP A 112 14.37 6.84 -20.61
CA ASP A 112 14.54 8.05 -19.82
C ASP A 112 15.51 7.79 -18.66
N PRO A 113 16.25 8.80 -18.19
CA PRO A 113 17.04 8.68 -16.98
C PRO A 113 16.19 8.24 -15.78
N LEU A 114 16.80 7.58 -14.81
CA LEU A 114 16.18 7.30 -13.52
C LEU A 114 15.65 8.61 -12.93
N SER A 115 14.36 8.64 -12.60
CA SER A 115 13.77 9.74 -11.86
C SER A 115 13.32 9.26 -10.49
N SER A 116 14.01 9.73 -9.45
CA SER A 116 13.53 9.71 -8.08
C SER A 116 12.86 11.05 -7.78
N HIS A 117 11.58 11.02 -7.43
CA HIS A 117 10.84 12.24 -7.08
C HIS A 117 10.98 12.63 -5.61
N GLY A 118 11.84 11.92 -4.86
CA GLY A 118 11.93 12.07 -3.41
C GLY A 118 10.62 11.67 -2.72
N VAL A 119 10.33 12.35 -1.60
CA VAL A 119 9.09 12.15 -0.85
C VAL A 119 7.92 12.76 -1.61
N THR A 120 6.90 11.95 -1.91
CA THR A 120 5.62 12.42 -2.44
C THR A 120 4.47 12.03 -1.51
N GLU A 121 3.40 12.81 -1.53
CA GLU A 121 2.21 12.58 -0.71
C GLU A 121 0.99 12.33 -1.60
N HIS A 122 0.16 11.36 -1.20
CA HIS A 122 -1.05 10.99 -1.94
C HIS A 122 -2.22 10.71 -1.01
N ASP A 123 -3.27 11.50 -1.13
CA ASP A 123 -4.59 11.17 -0.57
C ASP A 123 -5.37 10.32 -1.56
N LEU A 124 -5.84 9.17 -1.08
CA LEU A 124 -6.55 8.18 -1.87
C LEU A 124 -7.93 7.93 -1.30
N ASP A 125 -8.97 8.13 -2.12
CA ASP A 125 -10.29 7.59 -1.80
C ASP A 125 -10.26 6.06 -1.96
N VAL A 126 -10.83 5.35 -0.99
CA VAL A 126 -10.80 3.90 -0.93
C VAL A 126 -12.20 3.34 -1.10
N THR A 127 -12.36 2.42 -2.03
CA THR A 127 -13.57 1.59 -2.14
C THR A 127 -13.19 0.13 -2.19
N ARG A 128 -13.71 -0.67 -1.26
CA ARG A 128 -13.56 -2.12 -1.25
C ARG A 128 -14.91 -2.81 -1.41
N VAL A 129 -14.95 -3.81 -2.29
CA VAL A 129 -16.09 -4.71 -2.48
C VAL A 129 -15.53 -6.13 -2.57
N ASP A 130 -15.82 -6.96 -1.55
CA ASP A 130 -15.25 -8.30 -1.40
C ASP A 130 -13.70 -8.30 -1.50
N ASP A 131 -13.17 -8.99 -2.52
CA ASP A 131 -11.75 -9.05 -2.87
C ASP A 131 -11.32 -8.03 -3.92
N GLY A 132 -12.18 -7.07 -4.26
CA GLY A 132 -11.87 -5.94 -5.14
C GLY A 132 -11.54 -4.68 -4.35
N LEU A 133 -10.46 -3.99 -4.72
CA LEU A 133 -10.05 -2.70 -4.17
C LEU A 133 -9.93 -1.68 -5.32
N THR A 134 -10.54 -0.52 -5.14
CA THR A 134 -10.37 0.64 -6.00
C THR A 134 -9.77 1.78 -5.20
N LEU A 135 -8.70 2.36 -5.73
CA LEU A 135 -8.02 3.54 -5.18
C LEU A 135 -8.15 4.67 -6.18
N VAL A 136 -8.66 5.82 -5.74
CA VAL A 136 -8.75 7.02 -6.56
C VAL A 136 -7.85 8.10 -5.98
N PHE A 137 -6.84 8.50 -6.74
CA PHE A 137 -5.93 9.58 -6.37
C PHE A 137 -6.65 10.92 -6.56
N GLY A 138 -6.31 11.93 -5.75
CA GLY A 138 -6.81 13.30 -5.96
C GLY A 138 -6.53 13.88 -7.35
N SER A 139 -5.56 13.32 -8.10
CA SER A 139 -5.30 13.65 -9.50
C SER A 139 -6.37 13.14 -10.49
N GLY A 140 -7.25 12.24 -10.06
CA GLY A 140 -8.21 11.51 -10.90
C GLY A 140 -7.67 10.18 -11.44
N THR A 141 -6.44 9.79 -11.10
CA THR A 141 -5.91 8.46 -11.46
C THR A 141 -6.63 7.37 -10.66
N VAL A 142 -7.07 6.31 -11.34
CA VAL A 142 -7.80 5.19 -10.72
C VAL A 142 -6.98 3.92 -10.83
N GLN A 143 -6.72 3.27 -9.70
CA GLN A 143 -6.14 1.93 -9.63
C GLN A 143 -7.22 0.94 -9.20
N THR A 144 -7.31 -0.18 -9.90
CA THR A 144 -8.17 -1.31 -9.53
C THR A 144 -7.30 -2.53 -9.27
N LEU A 145 -7.60 -3.21 -8.17
CA LEU A 145 -6.80 -4.30 -7.65
C LEU A 145 -7.71 -5.44 -7.19
N ARG A 146 -7.15 -6.66 -7.22
CA ARG A 146 -7.77 -7.86 -6.68
C ARG A 146 -6.90 -8.43 -5.56
N ARG A 147 -7.53 -8.83 -4.45
CA ARG A 147 -6.84 -9.45 -3.32
C ARG A 147 -6.21 -10.78 -3.75
N ILE A 148 -4.97 -11.00 -3.33
CA ILE A 148 -4.21 -12.24 -3.57
C ILE A 148 -3.63 -12.83 -2.28
N GLY A 149 -3.66 -12.08 -1.17
CA GLY A 149 -3.24 -12.51 0.15
C GLY A 149 -3.82 -11.57 1.20
N ASP A 150 -4.03 -12.05 2.43
CA ASP A 150 -4.52 -11.21 3.52
C ASP A 150 -3.42 -10.40 4.23
N ALA A 151 -2.16 -10.72 3.93
CA ALA A 151 -0.96 -10.10 4.47
C ALA A 151 -0.84 -10.17 6.00
N SER A 152 -1.54 -11.11 6.64
CA SER A 152 -1.53 -11.25 8.11
C SER A 152 -0.18 -11.69 8.66
N ASP A 153 0.63 -12.39 7.86
CA ASP A 153 1.97 -12.90 8.19
C ASP A 153 3.11 -12.09 7.53
N ALA A 154 2.79 -10.93 6.95
CA ALA A 154 3.77 -10.14 6.22
C ALA A 154 4.94 -9.72 7.11
N THR A 155 6.16 -10.02 6.67
CA THR A 155 7.39 -9.48 7.22
C THR A 155 7.83 -8.32 6.35
N ILE A 156 7.61 -7.09 6.84
CA ILE A 156 8.07 -5.87 6.19
C ILE A 156 9.43 -5.47 6.79
N VAL A 157 10.39 -5.17 5.92
CA VAL A 157 11.75 -4.78 6.29
C VAL A 157 12.05 -3.44 5.63
N ALA A 158 12.27 -2.42 6.45
CA ALA A 158 12.79 -1.14 6.00
C ALA A 158 14.24 -1.31 5.53
N LEU A 159 14.56 -0.71 4.39
CA LEU A 159 15.88 -0.65 3.79
C LEU A 159 16.39 0.80 3.86
N GLU A 160 17.71 1.02 3.81
CA GLU A 160 18.31 2.37 3.85
C GLU A 160 17.65 3.31 2.81
N ASP A 161 17.34 2.78 1.61
CA ASP A 161 16.74 3.53 0.50
C ASP A 161 15.43 2.88 0.02
N GLY A 162 14.60 2.30 0.91
CA GLY A 162 13.39 1.61 0.46
C GLY A 162 12.72 0.67 1.46
N MET A 163 11.94 -0.27 0.92
CA MET A 163 11.34 -1.35 1.69
C MET A 163 11.31 -2.65 0.88
N MET A 164 11.37 -3.77 1.59
CA MET A 164 11.01 -5.08 1.05
C MET A 164 9.97 -5.75 1.94
N ALA A 165 9.22 -6.68 1.37
CA ALA A 165 8.37 -7.55 2.16
C ALA A 165 8.39 -9.00 1.66
N LEU A 166 8.24 -9.91 2.62
CA LEU A 166 7.92 -11.31 2.44
C LEU A 166 6.53 -11.53 3.00
N VAL A 167 5.58 -11.95 2.17
CA VAL A 167 4.17 -12.06 2.57
C VAL A 167 3.54 -13.25 1.87
N ASP A 168 2.94 -14.16 2.63
CA ASP A 168 2.59 -15.49 2.13
C ASP A 168 3.81 -16.13 1.40
N ASP A 169 3.64 -16.47 0.13
CA ASP A 169 4.70 -16.93 -0.78
C ASP A 169 5.17 -15.85 -1.78
N HIS A 170 4.86 -14.58 -1.53
CA HIS A 170 5.25 -13.43 -2.37
C HIS A 170 6.41 -12.64 -1.78
N PHE A 171 7.25 -12.15 -2.68
CA PHE A 171 8.32 -11.21 -2.40
C PHE A 171 8.05 -9.91 -3.15
N ILE A 172 8.26 -8.77 -2.51
CA ILE A 172 8.26 -7.45 -3.14
C ILE A 172 9.44 -6.62 -2.62
N VAL A 173 10.07 -5.86 -3.50
CA VAL A 173 11.12 -4.89 -3.16
C VAL A 173 10.96 -3.61 -3.95
N VAL A 174 11.15 -2.49 -3.26
CA VAL A 174 11.33 -1.16 -3.82
C VAL A 174 12.51 -0.56 -3.08
N SER A 175 13.61 -0.31 -3.76
CA SER A 175 14.79 0.31 -3.16
C SER A 175 15.57 1.10 -4.19
N GLY A 176 16.00 2.31 -3.85
CA GLY A 176 16.83 3.12 -4.72
C GLY A 176 16.74 4.61 -4.44
N ASP A 177 17.64 5.33 -5.10
CA ASP A 177 17.79 6.78 -5.07
C ASP A 177 17.90 7.33 -6.52
N ASP A 178 18.56 8.47 -6.72
CA ASP A 178 18.80 9.07 -8.03
C ASP A 178 19.98 8.44 -8.80
N SER A 179 20.76 7.58 -8.14
CA SER A 179 21.96 6.94 -8.67
C SER A 179 21.76 5.47 -9.00
N TYR A 180 20.89 4.77 -8.28
CA TYR A 180 20.54 3.37 -8.55
C TYR A 180 19.11 3.07 -8.11
N ALA A 181 18.49 2.07 -8.72
CA ALA A 181 17.21 1.56 -8.24
C ALA A 181 17.03 0.08 -8.56
N VAL A 182 16.35 -0.62 -7.66
CA VAL A 182 15.90 -2.00 -7.79
C VAL A 182 14.45 -2.07 -7.37
N THR A 183 13.61 -2.58 -8.26
CA THR A 183 12.22 -2.86 -7.93
C THR A 183 11.73 -4.13 -8.59
N GLY A 184 10.99 -4.93 -7.85
CA GLY A 184 10.43 -6.15 -8.42
C GLY A 184 9.56 -6.91 -7.44
N TYR A 185 8.86 -7.90 -7.99
CA TYR A 185 8.13 -8.86 -7.21
C TYR A 185 8.09 -10.23 -7.90
N GLY A 186 7.82 -11.23 -7.08
CA GLY A 186 7.73 -12.61 -7.52
C GLY A 186 7.18 -13.50 -6.43
N ARG A 187 7.33 -14.81 -6.65
CA ARG A 187 7.19 -15.80 -5.59
C ARG A 187 8.55 -16.04 -4.94
N TYR A 188 8.59 -16.44 -3.68
CA TYR A 188 9.83 -16.84 -3.03
C TYR A 188 9.68 -18.17 -2.31
N HIS A 189 10.82 -18.85 -2.16
CA HIS A 189 10.98 -19.91 -1.19
C HIS A 189 12.35 -19.82 -0.53
N GLN A 190 12.41 -20.25 0.73
CA GLN A 190 13.63 -20.20 1.53
C GLN A 190 14.25 -21.59 1.66
N ALA A 191 15.57 -21.69 1.47
CA ALA A 191 16.34 -22.89 1.81
C ALA A 191 17.59 -22.50 2.61
N GLY A 192 17.54 -22.71 3.92
CA GLY A 192 18.55 -22.18 4.84
C GLY A 192 18.52 -20.65 4.85
N GLU A 193 19.67 -20.02 4.59
CA GLU A 193 19.79 -18.55 4.51
C GLU A 193 19.55 -17.99 3.09
N ARG A 194 19.27 -18.87 2.12
CA ARG A 194 19.06 -18.46 0.72
C ARG A 194 17.59 -18.31 0.42
N TYR A 195 17.28 -17.26 -0.33
CA TYR A 195 15.98 -16.99 -0.90
C TYR A 195 16.08 -17.20 -2.41
N PHE A 196 15.21 -18.05 -2.92
CA PHE A 196 15.04 -18.25 -4.35
C PHE A 196 13.78 -17.50 -4.75
N ILE A 197 13.92 -16.55 -5.67
CA ILE A 197 12.85 -15.65 -6.07
C ILE A 197 12.52 -15.96 -7.54
N ASP A 198 11.31 -16.47 -7.75
CA ASP A 198 10.70 -16.66 -9.06
C ASP A 198 10.07 -15.32 -9.47
N VAL A 199 10.86 -14.50 -10.15
CA VAL A 199 10.50 -13.14 -10.58
C VAL A 199 9.33 -13.18 -11.55
N ILE A 200 8.27 -12.46 -11.20
CA ILE A 200 7.16 -12.16 -12.10
C ILE A 200 7.51 -10.90 -12.90
N ARG A 201 7.88 -9.82 -12.21
CA ARG A 201 8.39 -8.58 -12.82
C ARG A 201 9.57 -8.04 -12.02
N TRP A 202 10.59 -7.58 -12.72
CA TRP A 202 11.79 -6.98 -12.14
C TRP A 202 12.31 -5.89 -13.05
N VAL A 203 12.69 -4.77 -12.46
CA VAL A 203 13.39 -3.67 -13.13
C VAL A 203 14.47 -3.16 -12.20
N GLU A 204 15.66 -2.96 -12.74
CA GLU A 204 16.79 -2.39 -12.01
C GLU A 204 17.56 -1.42 -12.90
N THR A 205 18.22 -0.45 -12.29
CA THR A 205 19.12 0.47 -12.99
C THR A 205 20.30 0.85 -12.10
N ASP A 206 21.44 1.11 -12.74
CA ASP A 206 22.64 1.69 -12.14
C ASP A 206 22.76 3.21 -12.41
N GLY A 207 21.64 3.84 -12.78
CA GLY A 207 21.56 5.25 -13.17
C GLY A 207 21.97 5.52 -14.63
N LYS A 208 22.53 4.52 -15.33
CA LYS A 208 22.94 4.64 -16.74
C LYS A 208 22.16 3.70 -17.65
N GLU A 209 22.04 2.44 -17.22
CA GLU A 209 21.32 1.41 -17.94
C GLU A 209 20.17 0.89 -17.08
N THR A 210 19.02 0.66 -17.71
CA THR A 210 17.85 0.06 -17.08
C THR A 210 17.64 -1.33 -17.66
N VAL A 211 17.63 -2.34 -16.81
CA VAL A 211 17.40 -3.74 -17.16
C VAL A 211 16.05 -4.17 -16.63
N SER A 212 15.22 -4.74 -17.50
CA SER A 212 13.93 -5.33 -17.12
C SER A 212 13.92 -6.83 -17.37
N ALA A 213 13.47 -7.60 -16.38
CA ALA A 213 13.30 -9.06 -16.46
C ALA A 213 11.88 -9.50 -16.04
N ARG A 214 11.41 -10.60 -16.62
CA ARG A 214 10.15 -11.27 -16.28
C ARG A 214 10.35 -12.78 -16.39
N SER A 215 9.64 -13.54 -15.57
CA SER A 215 9.73 -15.02 -15.56
C SER A 215 11.17 -15.52 -15.40
N ALA A 216 11.95 -14.84 -14.56
CA ALA A 216 13.34 -15.17 -14.27
C ALA A 216 13.44 -15.79 -12.88
N VAL A 217 14.52 -16.54 -12.64
CA VAL A 217 14.85 -17.01 -11.28
C VAL A 217 16.08 -16.26 -10.83
N ILE A 218 15.98 -15.56 -9.70
CA ILE A 218 17.12 -14.93 -9.04
C ILE A 218 17.38 -15.62 -7.69
N THR A 219 18.65 -15.78 -7.35
CA THR A 219 19.05 -16.23 -6.03
C THR A 219 19.53 -15.02 -5.24
N ALA A 220 18.88 -14.78 -4.10
CA ALA A 220 19.26 -13.74 -3.16
C ALA A 220 19.65 -14.36 -1.81
N HIS A 221 20.44 -13.63 -1.03
CA HIS A 221 20.79 -14.00 0.34
C HIS A 221 20.35 -12.87 1.27
N PHE A 222 19.56 -13.21 2.29
CA PHE A 222 19.07 -12.24 3.27
C PHE A 222 19.47 -12.72 4.66
N ASP A 223 20.32 -11.94 5.32
CA ASP A 223 20.89 -12.25 6.64
C ASP A 223 20.21 -11.48 7.79
N GLY A 224 19.08 -10.83 7.50
CA GLY A 224 18.38 -9.93 8.43
C GLY A 224 19.01 -8.54 8.56
N LYS A 225 20.14 -8.28 7.89
CA LYS A 225 20.82 -6.97 7.86
C LYS A 225 21.01 -6.43 6.45
N SER A 226 21.02 -7.32 5.46
CA SER A 226 21.17 -6.97 4.06
C SER A 226 20.58 -8.04 3.15
N LEU A 227 19.99 -7.59 2.03
CA LEU A 227 19.61 -8.43 0.90
C LEU A 227 20.69 -8.33 -0.18
N ARG A 228 21.37 -9.44 -0.43
CA ARG A 228 22.38 -9.55 -1.51
C ARG A 228 21.73 -10.12 -2.76
N LEU A 229 21.79 -9.36 -3.84
CA LEU A 229 21.21 -9.72 -5.14
C LEU A 229 22.27 -10.29 -6.09
N PRO A 230 21.86 -10.95 -7.20
CA PRO A 230 22.79 -11.28 -8.28
C PRO A 230 23.55 -10.05 -8.75
N GLY A 231 24.81 -10.25 -9.16
CA GLY A 231 25.71 -9.16 -9.56
C GLY A 231 26.42 -8.45 -8.40
N GLY A 232 26.19 -8.88 -7.15
CA GLY A 232 26.92 -8.39 -5.98
C GLY A 232 26.33 -7.13 -5.34
N ARG A 233 25.19 -6.64 -5.84
CA ARG A 233 24.44 -5.53 -5.22
C ARG A 233 23.94 -5.93 -3.83
N VAL A 234 23.95 -4.97 -2.93
CA VAL A 234 23.56 -5.16 -1.52
C VAL A 234 22.59 -4.05 -1.15
N LEU A 235 21.37 -4.43 -0.80
CA LEU A 235 20.39 -3.53 -0.19
C LEU A 235 20.49 -3.73 1.32
N LYS A 236 20.75 -2.67 2.08
CA LYS A 236 20.92 -2.78 3.54
C LYS A 236 19.63 -2.47 4.26
N VAL A 237 19.43 -3.12 5.39
CA VAL A 237 18.31 -2.88 6.31
C VAL A 237 18.58 -1.61 7.10
N ASP A 238 17.56 -0.75 7.21
CA ASP A 238 17.63 0.45 8.04
C ASP A 238 17.61 0.08 9.53
N LYS A 239 18.39 0.79 10.35
CA LYS A 239 18.70 0.38 11.74
C LYS A 239 17.78 0.99 12.79
#